data_AF-A0A6G6D887-F1
#
_entry.id   AF-A0A6G6D887-F1
#
_cell.length_a   1.000
_cell.length_b   1.000
_cell.length_c   1.000
_cell.angle_alpha   90.00
_cell.angle_beta   90.00
_cell.angle_gamma   90.00
#
_symmetry.space_group_name_H-M   'P 1'
#
loop_
_entity.id
_entity.type
_entity.pdbx_description
1 polymer ?
#
loop_
_entity_poly.entity_id
_entity_poly.type
_entity_poly.pdbx_seq_one_letter_code
_entity_poly.pdbx_strand_id
1 'polypeptide(L)'
;MTKLTISSIMLMMSMMMYFLNHPLSMGFMILMQTMLTCLLSGMLISTYWFSYILFLTFLGGLLVLFIYICSIASNEMFIISNNFKMIFILFIFMMPMIQMMFNKNLNWMNLNNNLEMNNFTNFMFFNNENKINMNKLYNNYSSMLTMLLIIYLFITLIAIVKITNIFYGPLRMSFN
;
A
#
# COMPACT_ATOMS: atom_id res chain seq x y z
N MET A 1 -13.79 -16.42 -1.27
CA MET A 1 -14.74 -15.38 -1.71
C MET A 1 -14.29 -13.99 -1.31
N THR A 2 -14.09 -13.70 -0.02
CA THR A 2 -13.62 -12.39 0.46
C THR A 2 -12.30 -11.92 -0.18
N LYS A 3 -11.32 -12.82 -0.33
CA LYS A 3 -10.05 -12.53 -1.03
C LYS A 3 -10.29 -12.08 -2.48
N LEU A 4 -11.11 -12.82 -3.22
CA LEU A 4 -11.45 -12.48 -4.61
C LEU A 4 -12.16 -11.13 -4.69
N THR A 5 -13.14 -10.87 -3.81
CA THR A 5 -13.85 -9.58 -3.79
C THR A 5 -12.91 -8.42 -3.50
N ILE A 6 -11.95 -8.59 -2.59
CA ILE A 6 -10.97 -7.53 -2.31
C ILE A 6 -10.05 -7.34 -3.52
N SER A 7 -9.58 -8.42 -4.17
CA SER A 7 -8.74 -8.29 -5.37
C SER A 7 -9.45 -7.67 -6.56
N SER A 8 -10.76 -7.90 -6.73
CA SER A 8 -11.52 -7.26 -7.80
C SER A 8 -11.68 -5.76 -7.54
N ILE A 9 -11.99 -5.36 -6.30
CA ILE A 9 -12.05 -3.95 -5.89
C ILE A 9 -10.69 -3.25 -6.11
N MET A 10 -9.58 -3.93 -5.78
CA MET A 10 -8.23 -3.42 -6.01
C MET A 10 -7.94 -3.12 -7.49
N LEU A 11 -8.37 -4.00 -8.40
CA LEU A 11 -8.24 -3.77 -9.83
C LEU A 11 -9.03 -2.54 -10.27
N MET A 12 -10.25 -2.37 -9.77
CA MET A 12 -11.07 -1.19 -10.08
C MET A 12 -10.41 0.10 -9.63
N MET A 13 -9.94 0.16 -8.39
CA MET A 13 -9.30 1.35 -7.85
C MET A 13 -8.03 1.72 -8.64
N SER A 14 -7.24 0.72 -9.07
CA SER A 14 -6.07 0.99 -9.92
C SER A 14 -6.42 1.59 -11.29
N MET A 15 -7.54 1.18 -11.89
CA MET A 15 -7.99 1.75 -13.16
C MET A 15 -8.58 3.16 -12.99
N MET A 16 -9.25 3.43 -11.87
CA MET A 16 -9.76 4.77 -11.54
C MET A 16 -8.65 5.79 -11.38
N MET A 17 -7.48 5.39 -10.88
CA MET A 17 -6.35 6.30 -10.67
C MET A 17 -5.87 6.98 -11.96
N TYR A 18 -5.95 6.32 -13.12
CA TYR A 18 -5.53 6.93 -14.39
C TYR A 18 -6.37 8.14 -14.82
N PHE A 19 -7.58 8.29 -14.29
CA PHE A 19 -8.52 9.33 -14.70
C PHE A 19 -8.66 10.47 -13.67
N LEU A 20 -7.91 10.41 -12.56
CA LEU A 20 -7.92 11.44 -11.53
C LEU A 20 -6.80 12.44 -11.76
N ASN A 21 -7.18 13.71 -11.94
CA ASN A 21 -6.23 14.79 -12.19
C ASN A 21 -5.82 15.53 -10.91
N HIS A 22 -6.69 15.59 -9.90
CA HIS A 22 -6.42 16.39 -8.71
C HIS A 22 -5.50 15.63 -7.74
N PRO A 23 -4.36 16.22 -7.32
CA PRO A 23 -3.33 15.51 -6.54
C PRO A 23 -3.86 15.00 -5.19
N LEU A 24 -4.77 15.75 -4.55
CA LEU A 24 -5.43 15.31 -3.32
C LEU A 24 -6.33 14.08 -3.52
N SER A 25 -7.09 14.02 -4.61
CA SER A 25 -7.93 12.85 -4.93
C SER A 25 -7.09 11.62 -5.27
N MET A 26 -5.95 11.83 -5.93
CA MET A 26 -5.00 10.77 -6.24
C MET A 26 -4.39 10.22 -4.95
N GLY A 27 -3.96 11.09 -4.02
CA GLY A 27 -3.45 10.69 -2.71
C GLY A 27 -4.47 9.89 -1.89
N PHE A 28 -5.73 10.31 -1.88
CA PHE A 28 -6.80 9.59 -1.20
C PHE A 28 -7.05 8.20 -1.81
N MET A 29 -7.04 8.07 -3.14
CA MET A 29 -7.18 6.76 -3.79
C MET A 29 -6.00 5.84 -3.51
N ILE A 30 -4.78 6.37 -3.42
CA ILE A 30 -3.60 5.58 -3.02
C ILE A 30 -3.76 5.08 -1.58
N LEU A 31 -4.28 5.89 -0.65
CA LEU A 31 -4.56 5.44 0.72
C LEU A 31 -5.58 4.29 0.76
N MET A 32 -6.67 4.41 0.01
CA MET A 32 -7.67 3.32 -0.07
C MET A 32 -7.11 2.04 -0.70
N GLN A 33 -6.27 2.17 -1.74
CA GLN A 33 -5.61 1.03 -2.37
C GLN A 33 -4.64 0.34 -1.41
N THR A 34 -3.82 1.11 -0.67
CA THR A 34 -2.86 0.56 0.29
C THR A 34 -3.56 -0.15 1.45
N MET A 35 -4.68 0.38 1.95
CA MET A 35 -5.52 -0.31 2.93
C MET A 35 -5.98 -1.68 2.44
N LEU A 36 -6.50 -1.76 1.21
CA LEU A 36 -6.95 -3.01 0.61
C LEU A 36 -5.77 -3.98 0.34
N THR A 37 -4.57 -3.50 0.00
CA THR A 37 -3.36 -4.36 -0.08
C THR A 37 -2.98 -4.97 1.27
N CYS A 38 -3.06 -4.20 2.36
CA CYS A 38 -2.73 -4.68 3.70
C CYS A 38 -3.68 -5.80 4.11
N LEU A 39 -4.98 -5.64 3.80
CA LEU A 39 -5.99 -6.66 4.07
C LEU A 39 -5.76 -7.94 3.25
N LEU A 40 -5.44 -7.83 1.96
CA LEU A 40 -5.13 -9.00 1.13
C LEU A 40 -3.88 -9.73 1.60
N SER A 41 -2.79 -9.01 1.86
CA SER A 41 -1.53 -9.61 2.31
C SER A 41 -1.69 -10.30 3.67
N GLY A 42 -2.43 -9.71 4.61
CA GLY A 42 -2.77 -10.34 5.88
C GLY A 42 -3.61 -11.60 5.75
N MET A 43 -4.43 -11.73 4.70
CA MET A 43 -5.18 -12.96 4.42
C MET A 43 -4.39 -14.04 3.66
N LEU A 44 -3.26 -13.68 3.03
CA LEU A 44 -2.44 -14.61 2.23
C LEU A 44 -1.27 -15.20 3.01
N ILE A 45 -0.71 -14.43 3.94
CA ILE A 45 0.48 -14.81 4.70
C ILE A 45 0.06 -15.41 6.04
N SER A 46 0.81 -16.40 6.49
CA SER A 46 0.53 -17.13 7.74
C SER A 46 0.64 -16.29 9.01
N THR A 47 1.35 -15.16 8.95
CA THR A 47 1.60 -14.23 10.08
C THR A 47 1.28 -12.80 9.67
N TYR A 48 0.56 -12.06 10.51
CA TYR A 48 0.14 -10.68 10.20
C TYR A 48 1.26 -9.64 10.24
N TRP A 49 2.46 -9.98 10.72
CA TRP A 49 3.49 -8.98 10.99
C TRP A 49 4.00 -8.26 9.73
N PHE A 50 4.01 -8.93 8.56
CA PHE A 50 4.33 -8.28 7.29
C PHE A 50 3.26 -7.27 6.86
N SER A 51 1.97 -7.60 7.00
CA SER A 51 0.88 -6.66 6.66
C SER A 51 0.86 -5.45 7.59
N TYR A 52 1.27 -5.61 8.86
CA TYR A 52 1.42 -4.49 9.79
C TYR A 52 2.56 -3.53 9.42
N ILE A 53 3.74 -4.06 9.03
CA ILE A 53 4.87 -3.21 8.60
C ILE A 53 4.49 -2.43 7.34
N LEU A 54 3.83 -3.08 6.39
CA LEU A 54 3.35 -2.43 5.16
C LEU A 54 2.37 -1.31 5.48
N PHE A 55 1.43 -1.55 6.39
CA PHE A 55 0.46 -0.53 6.80
C PHE A 55 1.12 0.72 7.41
N LEU A 56 2.02 0.54 8.38
CA LEU A 56 2.66 1.65 9.08
C LEU A 56 3.52 2.51 8.16
N THR A 57 4.32 1.86 7.31
CA THR A 57 5.25 2.56 6.40
C THR A 57 4.50 3.36 5.34
N PHE A 58 3.46 2.79 4.72
CA PHE A 58 2.67 3.50 3.71
C PHE A 58 1.83 4.63 4.31
N LEU A 59 1.20 4.42 5.46
CA LEU A 59 0.37 5.46 6.09
C LEU A 59 1.24 6.64 6.53
N GLY A 60 2.40 6.38 7.14
CA GLY A 60 3.36 7.44 7.51
C GLY A 60 3.84 8.25 6.31
N GLY A 61 4.25 7.59 5.22
CA GLY A 61 4.73 8.28 4.01
C GLY A 61 3.65 9.09 3.30
N LEU A 62 2.41 8.56 3.22
CA LEU A 62 1.30 9.23 2.55
C LEU A 62 0.81 10.46 3.32
N LEU A 63 0.85 10.45 4.66
CA LEU A 63 0.48 11.63 5.46
C LEU A 63 1.43 12.81 5.22
N VAL A 64 2.74 12.56 5.13
CA VAL A 64 3.73 13.62 4.80
C VAL A 64 3.44 14.22 3.43
N LEU A 65 3.15 13.36 2.45
CA LEU A 65 2.81 13.78 1.08
C LEU A 65 1.51 14.59 1.04
N PHE A 66 0.52 14.22 1.85
CA PHE A 66 -0.75 14.96 1.97
C PHE A 66 -0.53 16.38 2.52
N ILE A 67 0.27 16.54 3.57
CA ILE A 67 0.57 17.86 4.15
C ILE A 67 1.30 18.73 3.11
N TYR A 68 2.26 18.15 2.38
CA TYR A 68 3.00 18.86 1.35
C TYR A 68 2.07 19.39 0.23
N ILE A 69 1.20 18.53 -0.31
CA ILE A 69 0.27 18.93 -1.38
C ILE A 69 -0.72 20.00 -0.89
N CYS A 70 -1.29 19.84 0.30
CA CYS A 70 -2.21 20.84 0.88
C CYS A 70 -1.54 22.20 1.11
N SER A 71 -0.22 22.23 1.31
CA SER A 71 0.51 23.49 1.48
C SER A 71 0.81 24.22 0.16
N ILE A 72 0.76 23.51 -0.98
CA ILE A 72 1.17 24.02 -2.29
C ILE A 72 -0.01 24.29 -3.21
N ALA A 73 -1.03 23.44 -3.20
CA ALA A 73 -2.19 23.58 -4.07
C ALA A 73 -3.30 24.40 -3.40
N SER A 74 -3.83 25.40 -4.12
CA SER A 74 -5.11 26.01 -3.78
C SER A 74 -6.23 24.97 -3.83
N ASN A 75 -7.22 25.07 -2.94
CA ASN A 75 -8.42 24.21 -2.93
C ASN A 75 -9.29 24.45 -4.17
N GLU A 76 -8.86 23.99 -5.34
CA GLU A 76 -9.66 24.02 -6.56
C GLU A 76 -10.83 23.03 -6.45
N MET A 77 -11.99 23.43 -6.99
CA MET A 77 -13.18 22.58 -6.97
C MET A 77 -12.95 21.32 -7.83
N PHE A 78 -13.35 20.17 -7.29
CA PHE A 78 -13.17 18.89 -7.94
C PHE A 78 -14.12 18.73 -9.14
N ILE A 79 -13.59 18.83 -10.37
CA ILE A 79 -14.36 18.60 -11.60
C ILE A 79 -14.19 17.14 -12.03
N ILE A 80 -15.27 16.37 -11.92
CA ILE A 80 -15.32 14.98 -12.39
C ILE A 80 -15.56 14.97 -13.90
N SER A 81 -14.63 14.38 -14.65
CA SER A 81 -14.79 14.21 -16.09
C SER A 81 -15.94 13.24 -16.41
N ASN A 82 -16.66 13.48 -17.51
CA ASN A 82 -17.74 12.58 -17.94
C ASN A 82 -17.20 11.18 -18.30
N ASN A 83 -15.94 11.09 -18.74
CA ASN A 83 -15.25 9.83 -18.99
C ASN A 83 -15.13 8.99 -17.72
N PHE A 84 -14.78 9.61 -16.58
CA PHE A 84 -14.71 8.94 -15.28
C PHE A 84 -16.04 8.26 -14.93
N LYS A 85 -17.16 8.96 -15.16
CA LYS A 85 -18.51 8.42 -14.89
C LYS A 85 -18.81 7.19 -15.74
N MET A 86 -18.49 7.22 -17.04
CA MET A 86 -18.72 6.09 -17.94
C MET A 86 -17.88 4.87 -17.56
N ILE A 87 -16.61 5.09 -17.22
CA ILE A 87 -15.70 4.04 -16.77
C ILE A 87 -16.21 3.42 -15.45
N PHE A 88 -16.68 4.25 -14.51
CA PHE A 88 -17.28 3.78 -13.25
C PHE A 88 -18.50 2.89 -13.48
N ILE A 89 -19.39 3.28 -14.41
CA ILE A 89 -20.57 2.49 -14.76
C ILE A 89 -20.17 1.13 -15.36
N LEU A 90 -19.21 1.10 -16.28
CA LEU A 90 -18.72 -0.15 -16.88
C LEU A 90 -18.16 -1.11 -15.82
N PHE A 91 -17.44 -0.59 -14.83
CA PHE A 91 -16.86 -1.43 -13.78
C PHE A 91 -17.89 -2.01 -12.82
N ILE A 92 -18.96 -1.27 -12.50
CA ILE A 92 -20.07 -1.79 -11.68
C ILE A 92 -20.66 -3.06 -12.33
N PHE A 93 -20.79 -3.09 -13.65
CA PHE A 93 -21.30 -4.25 -14.37
C PHE A 93 -20.29 -5.41 -14.47
N MET A 94 -18.99 -5.13 -14.47
CA MET A 94 -17.95 -6.16 -14.57
C MET A 94 -17.71 -6.92 -13.26
N MET A 95 -17.89 -6.28 -12.11
CA MET A 95 -17.69 -6.91 -10.79
C MET A 95 -18.45 -8.21 -10.57
N PRO A 96 -19.79 -8.26 -10.77
CA PRO A 96 -20.55 -9.50 -10.57
C PRO A 96 -20.18 -10.58 -11.59
N MET A 97 -19.77 -10.21 -12.81
CA MET A 97 -19.34 -11.16 -13.84
C MET A 97 -18.06 -11.88 -13.42
N ILE A 98 -17.07 -11.15 -12.93
CA ILE A 98 -15.80 -11.72 -12.44
C ILE A 98 -16.09 -12.69 -11.29
N GLN A 99 -16.94 -12.30 -10.34
CA GLN A 99 -17.29 -13.15 -9.20
C GLN A 99 -18.00 -14.43 -9.64
N MET A 100 -18.87 -14.35 -10.64
CA MET A 100 -19.60 -15.51 -11.16
C MET A 100 -18.67 -16.49 -11.88
N MET A 101 -17.66 -16.00 -12.62
CA MET A 101 -16.68 -16.86 -13.30
C MET A 101 -15.80 -17.65 -12.31
N PHE A 102 -15.36 -17.02 -11.21
CA PHE A 102 -14.46 -17.64 -10.25
C PHE A 102 -15.13 -18.42 -9.12
N ASN A 103 -16.47 -18.45 -9.08
CA ASN A 103 -17.23 -19.10 -8.00
C ASN A 103 -16.82 -20.58 -7.80
N LYS A 104 -16.50 -21.28 -8.89
CA LYS A 104 -16.18 -22.72 -8.85
C LYS A 104 -14.69 -23.04 -8.66
N ASN A 105 -13.78 -22.08 -8.85
CA ASN A 105 -12.33 -22.34 -8.91
C ASN A 105 -11.53 -21.47 -7.92
N LEU A 106 -11.92 -21.53 -6.64
CA LEU A 106 -11.36 -20.74 -5.56
C LEU A 106 -9.94 -21.16 -5.11
N ASN A 107 -9.38 -22.23 -5.67
CA ASN A 107 -8.07 -22.75 -5.26
C ASN A 107 -6.91 -21.78 -5.54
N TRP A 108 -7.07 -20.83 -6.47
CA TRP A 108 -6.00 -19.91 -6.84
C TRP A 108 -5.56 -18.97 -5.71
N MET A 109 -6.42 -18.72 -4.72
CA MET A 109 -6.16 -17.76 -3.63
C MET A 109 -6.05 -18.40 -2.22
N ASN A 110 -6.26 -19.71 -2.13
CA ASN A 110 -6.08 -20.47 -0.89
C ASN A 110 -4.70 -21.12 -0.88
N LEU A 111 -3.66 -20.29 -0.92
CA LEU A 111 -2.28 -20.80 -0.90
C LEU A 111 -1.74 -21.08 0.49
N ASN A 112 -2.45 -20.74 1.57
CA ASN A 112 -2.06 -21.14 2.92
C ASN A 112 -3.27 -21.15 3.87
N ASN A 113 -3.38 -22.19 4.69
CA ASN A 113 -4.09 -22.11 5.94
C ASN A 113 -3.25 -21.23 6.88
N ASN A 114 -3.87 -20.24 7.51
CA ASN A 114 -3.20 -19.44 8.54
C ASN A 114 -2.61 -20.38 9.59
N LEU A 115 -1.28 -20.38 9.73
CA LEU A 115 -0.61 -21.19 10.74
C LEU A 115 -1.02 -20.78 12.14
N GLU A 116 -1.34 -19.50 12.37
CA GLU A 116 -1.92 -19.00 13.63
C GLU A 116 -3.29 -19.64 13.97
N MET A 117 -3.98 -20.22 12.97
CA MET A 117 -5.25 -20.92 13.14
C MET A 117 -5.05 -22.45 13.26
N ASN A 118 -3.84 -22.95 12.98
CA ASN A 118 -3.48 -24.34 13.19
C ASN A 118 -2.89 -24.52 14.59
N ASN A 119 -3.65 -25.24 15.42
CA ASN A 119 -3.26 -25.81 16.71
C ASN A 119 -2.93 -24.80 17.82
N PHE A 120 -4.00 -24.36 18.49
CA PHE A 120 -4.00 -23.95 19.91
C PHE A 120 -3.45 -25.03 20.87
N THR A 121 -3.01 -26.20 20.37
CA THR A 121 -2.51 -27.31 21.17
C THR A 121 -0.98 -27.32 21.34
N ASN A 122 -0.24 -26.45 20.64
CA ASN A 122 1.22 -26.36 20.72
C ASN A 122 1.73 -25.12 21.49
N PHE A 123 1.02 -24.70 22.54
CA PHE A 123 1.43 -23.57 23.40
C PHE A 123 2.72 -23.78 24.22
N MET A 124 3.36 -24.95 24.15
CA MET A 124 4.60 -25.23 24.90
C MET A 124 5.90 -24.89 24.17
N PHE A 125 5.85 -24.38 22.94
CA PHE A 125 7.02 -23.77 22.29
C PHE A 125 6.79 -22.29 22.00
N PHE A 126 6.83 -21.50 23.08
CA PHE A 126 6.95 -20.05 23.02
C PHE A 126 8.14 -19.66 22.13
N ASN A 127 7.83 -19.04 20.99
CA ASN A 127 8.64 -18.10 20.19
C ASN A 127 8.93 -18.46 18.71
N ASN A 128 8.45 -19.57 18.15
CA ASN A 128 8.87 -19.94 16.79
C ASN A 128 8.11 -19.27 15.65
N GLU A 129 6.94 -18.68 15.89
CA GLU A 129 6.10 -18.21 14.78
C GLU A 129 6.70 -17.01 14.03
N ASN A 130 7.34 -16.08 14.73
CA ASN A 130 7.92 -14.87 14.11
C ASN A 130 9.46 -14.88 14.06
N LYS A 131 10.15 -15.76 14.81
CA LYS A 131 11.62 -15.76 14.85
C LYS A 131 12.27 -16.34 13.59
N ILE A 132 11.62 -17.28 12.91
CA ILE A 132 12.25 -18.04 11.80
C ILE A 132 12.39 -17.19 10.53
N ASN A 133 11.44 -16.28 10.25
CA ASN A 133 11.52 -15.45 9.05
C ASN A 133 12.42 -14.23 9.19
N MET A 134 12.54 -13.63 10.38
CA MET A 134 13.36 -12.44 10.58
C MET A 134 14.85 -12.72 10.79
N ASN A 135 15.18 -13.85 11.39
CA ASN A 135 16.59 -14.25 11.52
C ASN A 135 17.26 -14.55 10.18
N LYS A 136 16.49 -14.72 9.10
CA LYS A 136 17.02 -14.86 7.74
C LYS A 136 17.55 -13.57 7.14
N LEU A 137 17.14 -12.37 7.62
CA LEU A 137 17.66 -11.10 7.08
C LEU A 137 19.08 -10.80 7.57
N TYR A 138 19.38 -11.16 8.82
CA TYR A 138 20.70 -10.94 9.43
C TYR A 138 21.62 -12.15 9.36
N ASN A 139 21.35 -13.11 8.46
CA ASN A 139 22.23 -14.25 8.27
C ASN A 139 23.46 -13.87 7.43
N ASN A 140 24.54 -14.63 7.55
CA ASN A 140 25.81 -14.36 6.86
C ASN A 140 25.67 -14.28 5.33
N TYR A 141 24.68 -14.95 4.73
CA TYR A 141 24.43 -14.90 3.29
C TYR A 141 23.64 -13.65 2.84
N SER A 142 22.72 -13.15 3.67
CA SER A 142 21.87 -12.00 3.38
C SER A 142 22.42 -10.68 3.93
N SER A 143 23.46 -10.74 4.76
CA SER A 143 24.09 -9.58 5.39
C SER A 143 24.60 -8.54 4.39
N MET A 144 25.00 -8.96 3.18
CA MET A 144 25.39 -8.02 2.12
C MET A 144 24.20 -7.21 1.61
N LEU A 145 23.01 -7.81 1.50
CA LEU A 145 21.80 -7.08 1.13
C LEU A 145 21.40 -6.08 2.22
N THR A 146 21.53 -6.45 3.50
CA THR A 146 21.23 -5.51 4.60
C THR A 146 22.23 -4.36 4.65
N MET A 147 23.52 -4.60 4.42
CA MET A 147 24.53 -3.54 4.33
C MET A 147 24.26 -2.58 3.17
N LEU A 148 23.83 -3.07 2.01
CA LEU A 148 23.44 -2.22 0.88
C LEU A 148 22.25 -1.31 1.22
N LEU A 149 21.23 -1.83 1.90
CA LEU A 149 20.06 -1.03 2.33
C LEU A 149 20.44 0.09 3.31
N ILE A 150 21.35 -0.20 4.26
CA ILE A 150 21.83 0.81 5.22
C ILE A 150 22.57 1.93 4.49
N ILE A 151 23.50 1.58 3.59
CA ILE A 151 24.25 2.57 2.80
C ILE A 151 23.30 3.40 1.92
N TYR A 152 22.30 2.77 1.30
CA TYR A 152 21.29 3.47 0.50
C TYR A 152 20.53 4.51 1.33
N LEU A 153 19.97 4.13 2.48
CA LEU A 153 19.23 5.06 3.35
C LEU A 153 20.12 6.19 3.91
N PHE A 154 21.39 5.92 4.14
CA PHE A 154 22.35 6.94 4.58
C PHE A 154 22.63 7.97 3.47
N ILE A 155 22.86 7.50 2.24
CA ILE A 155 23.10 8.39 1.10
C ILE A 155 21.85 9.24 0.79
N THR A 156 20.64 8.66 0.85
CA THR A 156 19.40 9.42 0.61
C THR A 156 19.21 10.52 1.64
N LEU A 157 19.53 10.28 2.92
CA LEU A 157 19.49 11.32 3.95
C LEU A 157 20.45 12.48 3.62
N ILE A 158 21.71 12.19 3.25
CA ILE A 158 22.68 13.23 2.87
C ILE A 158 22.18 14.01 1.64
N ALA A 159 21.63 13.31 0.65
CA ALA A 159 21.10 13.93 -0.56
C ALA A 159 19.91 14.86 -0.24
N ILE A 160 18.97 14.41 0.59
CA ILE A 160 17.81 15.20 1.00
C ILE A 160 18.26 16.48 1.72
N VAL A 161 19.19 16.38 2.69
CA VAL A 161 19.72 17.57 3.40
C VAL A 161 20.35 18.56 2.42
N LYS A 162 21.11 18.10 1.43
CA LYS A 162 21.69 18.97 0.40
C LYS A 162 20.63 19.65 -0.48
N ILE A 163 19.55 18.94 -0.84
CA ILE A 163 18.45 19.48 -1.65
C ILE A 163 17.63 20.51 -0.84
N THR A 164 17.42 20.28 0.45
CA THR A 164 16.63 21.19 1.30
C THR A 164 17.40 22.46 1.71
N ASN A 165 18.73 22.47 1.64
CA ASN A 165 19.55 23.62 2.05
C ASN A 165 19.56 24.81 1.06
N ILE A 166 18.53 24.91 0.21
CA ILE A 166 18.36 26.04 -0.71
C ILE A 166 17.63 27.16 0.02
N PHE A 167 18.36 28.21 0.38
CA PHE A 167 17.81 29.44 0.98
C PHE A 167 17.27 30.40 -0.08
N TYR A 168 16.26 29.99 -0.85
CA TYR A 168 15.44 30.97 -1.59
C TYR A 168 14.20 31.30 -0.75
N GLY A 169 13.75 32.55 -0.82
CA GLY A 169 12.70 33.14 0.02
C GLY A 169 11.38 32.35 0.05
N PRO A 170 10.39 32.80 0.84
CA PRO A 170 9.19 32.01 1.13
C PRO A 170 8.51 31.49 -0.15
N LEU A 171 8.20 30.19 -0.18
CA LEU A 171 7.52 29.50 -1.30
C LEU A 171 6.14 30.11 -1.64
N ARG A 172 5.61 30.99 -0.79
CA ARG A 172 4.37 31.72 -1.02
C ARG A 172 4.69 33.13 -1.49
N MET A 173 4.42 33.43 -2.76
CA MET A 173 4.30 34.82 -3.21
C MET A 173 3.10 35.43 -2.47
N SER A 174 3.37 36.39 -1.58
CA SER A 174 2.34 37.31 -1.12
C SER A 174 2.00 38.22 -2.30
N PHE A 175 0.92 37.90 -3.01
CA PHE A 175 0.34 38.81 -3.99
C PHE A 175 -0.18 40.04 -3.23
N ASN A 176 0.51 41.17 -3.40
CA ASN A 176 -0.07 42.50 -3.26
C ASN A 176 -0.57 42.96 -4.62
#